data_AF-L1LEV7-F1
#
_entry.id   AF-L1LEV7-F1
#
_cell.length_a   1.000
_cell.length_b   1.000
_cell.length_c   1.000
_cell.angle_alpha   90.00
_cell.angle_beta   90.00
_cell.angle_gamma   90.00
#
_symmetry.space_group_name_H-M   'P 1'
#
loop_
_entity.id
_entity.type
_entity.pdbx_description
1 polymer ?
#
loop_
_entity_poly.entity_id
_entity_poly.type
_entity_poly.pdbx_seq_one_letter_code
_entity_poly.pdbx_strand_id
1 'polypeptide(L)'
;MTNYQKWPIYATKRMVEIIPRLCALGEKQTVVTNVLFHCFGSDVTDTQENVLFKKDYVETLNYIYNTRLHGTDQEKLYSQGGFREVVFSPFNTDLLKSVSPAIRPRQTLQFISLLEQSIEDFALYNTSVKEHVDINGLFNAVGTDFLKLVKILRLKHKFKDEISSSTINRTFKDLLDAGSDFARIDALEFASLLLSYKRVDLFTPFVDGSFRLVDILKHILSSESKIALEIFFQMLSDNVKLQVLQMLRSTNAVTGLLKYPWGLVESQNLRERQVSDGQDRVDVTINKLDLDQRIVVDSVAHLLYVSKYFKKLEFDSGHKPTLLSIYFESDVLVTCNDKIVFTIDMMVNDICYQSTLYEFLSFLWSSKNFIKVGHNTMLNIAMLSSRFDKPFSDFSNLVDLNDKRVKKVQSTLAHSHQSDDQESAEEDEMSIFKPTGYTKKLSGLLQEYNIPVMPRSRHWHGKHRPISSKRTEYLVSVARGILQIEHTLRSEGWFPCMICDSTTEREE
;
A
#
# COMPACT_ATOMS: atom_id res chain seq x y z
N MET A 1 -44.41 -6.47 -28.80
CA MET A 1 -44.79 -5.55 -27.71
C MET A 1 -43.97 -5.93 -26.49
N THR A 2 -42.89 -5.21 -26.21
CA THR A 2 -42.12 -5.37 -24.98
C THR A 2 -42.92 -4.78 -23.82
N ASN A 3 -43.32 -5.60 -22.85
CA ASN A 3 -43.97 -5.11 -21.63
C ASN A 3 -43.03 -4.15 -20.91
N TYR A 4 -43.34 -2.85 -20.93
CA TYR A 4 -42.63 -1.87 -20.11
C TYR A 4 -42.97 -2.15 -18.64
N GLN A 5 -42.03 -2.78 -17.94
CA GLN A 5 -42.14 -2.98 -16.50
C GLN A 5 -41.94 -1.64 -15.80
N LYS A 6 -42.92 -1.22 -14.99
CA LYS A 6 -42.90 0.04 -14.24
C LYS A 6 -42.53 -0.24 -12.79
N TRP A 7 -41.64 0.60 -12.25
CA TRP A 7 -41.20 0.52 -10.85
C TRP A 7 -41.77 1.72 -10.08
N PRO A 8 -42.38 1.51 -8.89
CA PRO A 8 -43.00 2.60 -8.15
C PRO A 8 -41.97 3.57 -7.56
N ILE A 9 -42.29 4.86 -7.57
CA ILE A 9 -41.49 5.94 -6.94
C ILE A 9 -42.29 6.52 -5.78
N TYR A 10 -41.69 6.61 -4.60
CA TYR A 10 -42.30 7.13 -3.38
C TYR A 10 -41.85 8.57 -3.11
N ALA A 11 -42.28 9.50 -3.96
CA ALA A 11 -41.75 10.87 -4.00
C ALA A 11 -41.95 11.71 -2.73
N THR A 12 -42.93 11.38 -1.89
CA THR A 12 -43.28 12.16 -0.68
C THR A 12 -42.62 11.65 0.60
N LYS A 13 -41.82 10.58 0.53
CA LYS A 13 -41.20 9.94 1.69
C LYS A 13 -39.68 10.05 1.65
N ARG A 14 -39.03 10.03 2.81
CA ARG A 14 -37.56 10.00 2.90
C ARG A 14 -37.03 8.61 2.57
N MET A 15 -35.77 8.52 2.11
CA MET A 15 -35.11 7.23 1.83
C MET A 15 -35.17 6.27 3.03
N VAL A 16 -34.93 6.78 4.24
CA VAL A 16 -34.95 5.99 5.48
C VAL A 16 -36.32 5.36 5.79
N GLU A 17 -37.41 5.89 5.24
CA GLU A 17 -38.77 5.38 5.46
C GLU A 17 -39.15 4.29 4.44
N ILE A 18 -38.57 4.33 3.24
CA ILE A 18 -38.98 3.47 2.11
C ILE A 18 -37.98 2.36 1.85
N ILE A 19 -36.69 2.67 1.81
CA ILE A 19 -35.64 1.74 1.37
C ILE A 19 -35.55 0.53 2.30
N PRO A 20 -35.60 0.67 3.64
CA PRO A 20 -35.56 -0.51 4.52
C PRO A 20 -36.70 -1.50 4.23
N ARG A 21 -37.93 -0.98 4.06
CA ARG A 21 -39.09 -1.81 3.72
C ARG A 21 -38.93 -2.51 2.37
N LEU A 22 -38.42 -1.81 1.35
CA LEU A 22 -38.17 -2.40 0.03
C LEU A 22 -37.07 -3.46 0.08
N CYS A 23 -36.04 -3.25 0.91
CA CYS A 23 -34.99 -4.24 1.15
C CYS A 23 -35.56 -5.51 1.80
N ALA A 24 -36.42 -5.37 2.82
CA ALA A 24 -37.10 -6.50 3.47
C ALA A 24 -38.01 -7.30 2.51
N LEU A 25 -38.51 -6.67 1.43
CA LEU A 25 -39.29 -7.33 0.39
C LEU A 25 -38.42 -7.91 -0.75
N GLY A 26 -37.12 -7.63 -0.77
CA GLY A 26 -36.21 -8.07 -1.83
C GLY A 26 -36.37 -7.34 -3.17
N GLU A 27 -37.05 -6.19 -3.20
CA GLU A 27 -37.38 -5.47 -4.44
C GLU A 27 -36.21 -4.64 -4.99
N LYS A 28 -35.20 -5.30 -5.55
CA LYS A 28 -33.97 -4.65 -6.03
C LYS A 28 -34.25 -3.51 -7.00
N GLN A 29 -35.08 -3.73 -8.03
CA GLN A 29 -35.40 -2.72 -9.04
C GLN A 29 -36.10 -1.49 -8.44
N THR A 30 -37.03 -1.70 -7.51
CA THR A 30 -37.72 -0.61 -6.82
C THR A 30 -36.76 0.18 -5.93
N VAL A 31 -35.81 -0.49 -5.25
CA VAL A 31 -34.75 0.19 -4.48
C VAL A 31 -33.89 1.07 -5.40
N VAL A 32 -33.38 0.52 -6.51
CA VAL A 32 -32.55 1.32 -7.45
C VAL A 32 -33.33 2.51 -7.99
N THR A 33 -34.59 2.30 -8.38
CA THR A 33 -35.45 3.38 -8.90
C THR A 33 -35.64 4.51 -7.89
N ASN A 34 -35.89 4.18 -6.62
CA ASN A 34 -36.11 5.20 -5.59
C ASN A 34 -34.80 5.90 -5.18
N VAL A 35 -33.69 5.17 -5.06
CA VAL A 35 -32.38 5.80 -4.77
C VAL A 35 -31.96 6.73 -5.90
N LEU A 36 -32.16 6.33 -7.16
CA LEU A 36 -31.96 7.21 -8.32
C LEU A 36 -32.85 8.45 -8.27
N PHE A 37 -34.13 8.29 -7.96
CA PHE A 37 -35.08 9.40 -7.83
C PHE A 37 -34.64 10.37 -6.73
N HIS A 38 -34.17 9.89 -5.58
CA HIS A 38 -33.66 10.76 -4.53
C HIS A 38 -32.33 11.43 -4.87
N CYS A 39 -31.56 10.89 -5.83
CA CYS A 39 -30.32 11.50 -6.27
C CYS A 39 -30.51 12.56 -7.38
N PHE A 40 -31.47 12.37 -8.29
CA PHE A 40 -31.63 13.22 -9.49
C PHE A 40 -33.04 13.80 -9.68
N GLY A 41 -34.01 13.40 -8.87
CA GLY A 41 -35.42 13.81 -9.02
C GLY A 41 -35.68 15.27 -8.64
N SER A 42 -34.73 15.93 -7.98
CA SER A 42 -34.68 17.37 -7.84
C SER A 42 -33.81 17.94 -8.98
N ASP A 43 -34.42 18.74 -9.86
CA ASP A 43 -33.82 19.31 -11.10
C ASP A 43 -32.66 20.32 -10.83
N VAL A 44 -31.99 20.24 -9.69
CA VAL A 44 -30.96 21.20 -9.27
C VAL A 44 -29.66 20.48 -9.02
N THR A 45 -28.69 20.65 -9.91
CA THR A 45 -27.30 20.19 -9.74
C THR A 45 -26.56 21.04 -8.71
N ASP A 46 -27.08 21.16 -7.49
CA ASP A 46 -26.47 21.96 -6.42
C ASP A 46 -25.62 21.09 -5.48
N THR A 47 -24.55 21.69 -4.97
CA THR A 47 -23.65 21.06 -4.00
C THR A 47 -24.36 20.68 -2.69
N GLN A 48 -25.41 21.43 -2.31
CA GLN A 48 -26.17 21.19 -1.09
C GLN A 48 -27.06 19.93 -1.17
N GLU A 49 -27.68 19.67 -2.33
CA GLU A 49 -28.52 18.47 -2.51
C GLU A 49 -27.69 17.19 -2.51
N ASN A 50 -26.48 17.22 -3.06
CA ASN A 50 -25.54 16.11 -2.97
C ASN A 50 -25.19 15.78 -1.50
N VAL A 51 -25.04 16.79 -0.64
CA VAL A 51 -24.79 16.58 0.80
C VAL A 51 -26.01 15.95 1.48
N LEU A 52 -27.22 16.41 1.16
CA LEU A 52 -28.46 15.86 1.69
C LEU A 52 -28.66 14.39 1.28
N PHE A 53 -28.46 14.07 -0.01
CA PHE A 53 -28.54 12.70 -0.51
C PHE A 53 -27.59 11.77 0.25
N LYS A 54 -26.30 12.17 0.38
CA LYS A 54 -25.31 11.36 1.09
C LYS A 54 -25.71 11.12 2.55
N LYS A 55 -26.14 12.18 3.24
CA LYS A 55 -26.59 12.08 4.63
C LYS A 55 -27.79 11.15 4.78
N ASP A 56 -28.80 11.30 3.93
CA ASP A 56 -30.00 10.46 3.94
C ASP A 56 -29.68 8.99 3.62
N TYR A 57 -28.73 8.74 2.72
CA TYR A 57 -28.30 7.38 2.38
C TYR A 57 -27.52 6.73 3.54
N VAL A 58 -26.63 7.47 4.19
CA VAL A 58 -25.94 7.02 5.43
C VAL A 58 -26.92 6.75 6.56
N GLU A 59 -27.90 7.63 6.78
CA GLU A 59 -28.96 7.45 7.77
C GLU A 59 -29.78 6.18 7.49
N THR A 60 -30.07 5.92 6.21
CA THR A 60 -30.77 4.70 5.77
C THR A 60 -29.95 3.44 6.05
N LEU A 61 -28.65 3.43 5.72
CA LEU A 61 -27.75 2.31 6.03
C LEU A 61 -27.68 2.06 7.54
N ASN A 62 -27.56 3.12 8.33
CA ASN A 62 -27.57 3.03 9.79
C ASN A 62 -28.87 2.46 10.33
N TYR A 63 -30.01 2.88 9.78
CA TYR A 63 -31.30 2.34 10.17
C TYR A 63 -31.39 0.83 9.87
N ILE A 64 -30.94 0.38 8.69
CA ILE A 64 -31.03 -1.03 8.28
C ILE A 64 -30.14 -1.96 9.13
N TYR A 65 -28.95 -1.50 9.51
CA TYR A 65 -27.95 -2.34 10.16
C TYR A 65 -27.86 -2.17 11.68
N ASN A 66 -28.40 -1.09 12.26
CA ASN A 66 -28.40 -0.89 13.70
C ASN A 66 -29.64 -1.51 14.33
N THR A 67 -29.49 -2.75 14.82
CA THR A 67 -30.56 -3.54 15.45
C THR A 67 -31.24 -2.85 16.62
N ARG A 68 -30.56 -1.93 17.32
CA ARG A 68 -31.14 -1.16 18.43
C ARG A 68 -32.25 -0.20 18.00
N LEU A 69 -32.36 0.09 16.70
CA LEU A 69 -33.39 0.97 16.14
C LEU A 69 -34.65 0.19 15.71
N HIS A 70 -34.64 -1.13 15.81
CA HIS A 70 -35.75 -1.98 15.39
C HIS A 70 -36.58 -2.48 16.58
N GLY A 71 -37.90 -2.51 16.41
CA GLY A 71 -38.80 -3.31 17.25
C GLY A 71 -38.76 -4.79 16.85
N THR A 72 -39.27 -5.67 17.73
CA THR A 72 -39.24 -7.14 17.59
C THR A 72 -39.79 -7.70 16.26
N ASP A 73 -40.68 -6.98 15.58
CA ASP A 73 -41.27 -7.42 14.30
C ASP A 73 -40.39 -7.10 13.08
N GLN A 74 -39.60 -6.02 13.13
CA GLN A 74 -38.64 -5.69 12.07
C GLN A 74 -37.42 -6.60 12.11
N GLU A 75 -36.98 -7.04 13.30
CA GLU A 75 -35.91 -8.04 13.42
C GLU A 75 -36.24 -9.36 12.73
N LYS A 76 -37.52 -9.79 12.77
CA LYS A 76 -37.99 -10.99 12.06
C LYS A 76 -37.95 -10.83 10.54
N LEU A 77 -38.33 -9.66 10.01
CA LEU A 77 -38.28 -9.37 8.56
C LEU A 77 -36.85 -9.42 8.00
N TYR A 78 -35.86 -9.02 8.79
CA TYR A 78 -34.44 -9.06 8.39
C TYR A 78 -33.69 -10.31 8.85
N SER A 79 -34.36 -11.28 9.47
CA SER A 79 -33.74 -12.53 9.94
C SER A 79 -33.40 -13.50 8.80
N GLN A 80 -33.97 -13.29 7.62
CA GLN A 80 -33.55 -13.98 6.41
C GLN A 80 -32.30 -13.28 5.85
N GLY A 81 -31.19 -14.01 5.72
CA GLY A 81 -29.92 -13.46 5.26
C GLY A 81 -30.01 -12.87 3.85
N GLY A 82 -29.31 -11.76 3.59
CA GLY A 82 -29.17 -11.16 2.26
C GLY A 82 -30.19 -10.10 1.86
N PHE A 83 -31.28 -9.90 2.62
CA PHE A 83 -32.29 -8.88 2.31
C PHE A 83 -31.83 -7.46 2.65
N ARG A 84 -31.01 -7.29 3.70
CA ARG A 84 -30.45 -5.98 4.07
C ARG A 84 -29.55 -5.44 2.96
N GLU A 85 -28.79 -6.34 2.35
CA GLU A 85 -27.79 -6.04 1.33
C GLU A 85 -28.42 -5.54 0.02
N VAL A 86 -29.73 -5.71 -0.17
CA VAL A 86 -30.49 -5.12 -1.28
C VAL A 86 -30.33 -3.61 -1.34
N VAL A 87 -30.03 -2.94 -0.21
CA VAL A 87 -29.72 -1.50 -0.19
C VAL A 87 -28.56 -1.14 -1.12
N PHE A 88 -27.62 -2.06 -1.36
CA PHE A 88 -26.47 -1.86 -2.24
C PHE A 88 -26.77 -2.11 -3.72
N SER A 89 -27.97 -2.62 -4.07
CA SER A 89 -28.37 -2.87 -5.47
C SER A 89 -28.15 -1.69 -6.45
N PRO A 90 -28.17 -0.40 -6.03
CA PRO A 90 -27.84 0.72 -6.93
C PRO A 90 -26.44 0.67 -7.55
N PHE A 91 -25.51 -0.10 -6.98
CA PHE A 91 -24.19 -0.34 -7.55
C PHE A 91 -24.19 -1.34 -8.71
N ASN A 92 -25.24 -2.16 -8.82
CA ASN A 92 -25.36 -3.12 -9.91
C ASN A 92 -25.66 -2.37 -11.22
N THR A 93 -24.65 -2.22 -12.07
CA THR A 93 -24.76 -1.42 -13.29
C THR A 93 -25.74 -2.00 -14.31
N ASP A 94 -25.91 -3.32 -14.37
CA ASP A 94 -26.90 -3.96 -15.24
C ASP A 94 -28.32 -3.68 -14.75
N LEU A 95 -28.53 -3.75 -13.44
CA LEU A 95 -29.80 -3.38 -12.82
C LEU A 95 -30.11 -1.89 -13.05
N LEU A 96 -29.11 -1.03 -12.89
CA LEU A 96 -29.22 0.41 -13.12
C LEU A 96 -29.65 0.73 -14.56
N LYS A 97 -29.00 0.09 -15.54
CA LYS A 97 -29.38 0.20 -16.97
C LYS A 97 -30.77 -0.35 -17.24
N SER A 98 -31.20 -1.38 -16.51
CA SER A 98 -32.55 -1.95 -16.69
C SER A 98 -33.65 -1.02 -16.19
N VAL A 99 -33.44 -0.31 -15.07
CA VAL A 99 -34.44 0.60 -14.49
C VAL A 99 -34.40 1.99 -15.10
N SER A 100 -33.24 2.44 -15.57
CA SER A 100 -33.07 3.73 -16.25
C SER A 100 -32.21 3.59 -17.51
N PRO A 101 -32.75 3.01 -18.60
CA PRO A 101 -31.98 2.79 -19.85
C PRO A 101 -31.47 4.08 -20.50
N ALA A 102 -32.10 5.21 -20.20
CA ALA A 102 -31.77 6.53 -20.75
C ALA A 102 -30.78 7.33 -19.88
N ILE A 103 -30.31 6.78 -18.75
CA ILE A 103 -29.36 7.48 -17.89
C ILE A 103 -28.06 7.75 -18.65
N ARG A 104 -27.58 9.00 -18.59
CA ARG A 104 -26.34 9.37 -19.29
C ARG A 104 -25.13 8.77 -18.56
N PRO A 105 -24.04 8.42 -19.26
CA PRO A 105 -22.82 7.92 -18.62
C PRO A 105 -22.27 8.85 -17.53
N ARG A 106 -22.30 10.16 -17.74
CA ARG A 106 -21.87 11.16 -16.75
C ARG A 106 -22.74 11.15 -15.49
N GLN A 107 -24.06 11.00 -15.62
CA GLN A 107 -24.98 10.89 -14.48
C GLN A 107 -24.74 9.58 -13.73
N THR A 108 -24.50 8.49 -14.46
CA THR A 108 -24.15 7.20 -13.87
C THR A 108 -22.89 7.32 -13.00
N LEU A 109 -21.83 7.93 -13.52
CA LEU A 109 -20.58 8.14 -12.77
C LEU A 109 -20.78 9.02 -11.53
N GLN A 110 -21.55 10.10 -11.65
CA GLN A 110 -21.88 10.97 -10.52
C GLN A 110 -22.69 10.22 -9.44
N PHE A 111 -23.69 9.44 -9.86
CA PHE A 111 -24.52 8.63 -8.97
C PHE A 111 -23.68 7.64 -8.17
N ILE A 112 -22.87 6.84 -8.87
CA ILE A 112 -21.97 5.87 -8.24
C ILE A 112 -20.98 6.58 -7.31
N SER A 113 -20.40 7.71 -7.73
CA SER A 113 -19.49 8.48 -6.86
C SER A 113 -20.15 8.97 -5.57
N LEU A 114 -21.40 9.42 -5.62
CA LEU A 114 -22.12 9.86 -4.41
C LEU A 114 -22.44 8.69 -3.49
N LEU A 115 -22.83 7.55 -4.05
CA LEU A 115 -23.04 6.33 -3.28
C LEU A 115 -21.73 5.85 -2.63
N GLU A 116 -20.61 5.86 -3.35
CA GLU A 116 -19.29 5.49 -2.82
C GLU A 116 -18.89 6.36 -1.65
N GLN A 117 -19.01 7.68 -1.79
CA GLN A 117 -18.74 8.62 -0.69
C GLN A 117 -19.65 8.35 0.51
N SER A 118 -20.94 8.03 0.29
CA SER A 118 -21.86 7.69 1.36
C SER A 118 -21.46 6.40 2.09
N ILE A 119 -21.00 5.38 1.36
CA ILE A 119 -20.52 4.13 1.95
C ILE A 119 -19.21 4.35 2.70
N GLU A 120 -18.30 5.19 2.17
CA GLU A 120 -17.08 5.59 2.86
C GLU A 120 -17.39 6.25 4.20
N ASP A 121 -18.31 7.23 4.21
CA ASP A 121 -18.78 7.89 5.43
C ASP A 121 -19.40 6.87 6.40
N PHE A 122 -20.28 5.99 5.91
CA PHE A 122 -20.89 4.93 6.72
C PHE A 122 -19.82 4.02 7.35
N ALA A 123 -18.83 3.58 6.57
CA ALA A 123 -17.75 2.70 7.02
C ALA A 123 -16.81 3.37 8.03
N LEU A 124 -16.57 4.69 7.88
CA LEU A 124 -15.72 5.47 8.77
C LEU A 124 -16.39 5.72 10.13
N TYR A 125 -17.68 6.07 10.14
CA TYR A 125 -18.38 6.50 11.35
C TYR A 125 -19.15 5.39 12.08
N ASN A 126 -19.46 4.27 11.44
CA ASN A 126 -20.29 3.20 12.02
C ASN A 126 -19.55 1.85 12.08
N THR A 127 -18.38 1.86 12.74
CA THR A 127 -17.41 0.75 12.74
C THR A 127 -17.95 -0.58 13.26
N SER A 128 -18.86 -0.57 14.24
CA SER A 128 -19.50 -1.79 14.76
C SER A 128 -20.75 -2.19 13.98
N VAL A 129 -21.50 -1.22 13.45
CA VAL A 129 -22.73 -1.47 12.71
C VAL A 129 -22.42 -2.11 11.36
N LYS A 130 -21.40 -1.63 10.65
CA LYS A 130 -20.99 -2.16 9.33
C LYS A 130 -20.58 -3.65 9.37
N GLU A 131 -20.20 -4.17 10.52
CA GLU A 131 -19.83 -5.59 10.68
C GLU A 131 -21.04 -6.53 10.52
N HIS A 132 -22.28 -6.01 10.55
CA HIS A 132 -23.50 -6.78 10.29
C HIS A 132 -23.79 -6.97 8.79
N VAL A 133 -23.00 -6.38 7.90
CA VAL A 133 -23.12 -6.59 6.45
C VAL A 133 -22.67 -8.02 6.11
N ASP A 134 -23.54 -8.79 5.44
CA ASP A 134 -23.20 -10.12 4.91
C ASP A 134 -22.54 -9.99 3.53
N ILE A 135 -21.33 -10.51 3.38
CA ILE A 135 -20.60 -10.45 2.10
C ILE A 135 -21.24 -11.31 1.00
N ASN A 136 -21.96 -12.38 1.35
CA ASN A 136 -22.67 -13.20 0.37
C ASN A 136 -23.95 -12.50 -0.10
N GLY A 137 -24.70 -11.90 0.84
CA GLY A 137 -25.81 -10.99 0.53
C GLY A 137 -25.37 -9.84 -0.37
N LEU A 138 -24.20 -9.26 -0.11
CA LEU A 138 -23.64 -8.16 -0.88
C LEU A 138 -23.38 -8.59 -2.33
N PHE A 139 -22.71 -9.73 -2.53
CA PHE A 139 -22.55 -10.33 -3.86
C PHE A 139 -23.89 -10.59 -4.55
N ASN A 140 -24.89 -11.12 -3.83
CA ASN A 140 -26.21 -11.33 -4.41
C ASN A 140 -26.89 -10.03 -4.83
N ALA A 141 -26.64 -8.91 -4.15
CA ALA A 141 -27.18 -7.61 -4.49
C ALA A 141 -26.48 -6.98 -5.72
N VAL A 142 -25.14 -7.02 -5.75
CA VAL A 142 -24.36 -6.20 -6.69
C VAL A 142 -23.53 -6.98 -7.71
N GLY A 143 -23.46 -8.31 -7.63
CA GLY A 143 -22.59 -9.11 -8.49
C GLY A 143 -21.11 -8.90 -8.17
N THR A 144 -20.24 -8.94 -9.17
CA THR A 144 -18.78 -8.85 -9.03
C THR A 144 -18.30 -7.53 -8.42
N ASP A 145 -19.10 -6.46 -8.53
CA ASP A 145 -18.81 -5.15 -7.92
C ASP A 145 -18.74 -5.21 -6.38
N PHE A 146 -19.20 -6.30 -5.76
CA PHE A 146 -19.08 -6.50 -4.31
C PHE A 146 -17.63 -6.46 -3.83
N LEU A 147 -16.65 -6.86 -4.67
CA LEU A 147 -15.24 -6.81 -4.32
C LEU A 147 -14.78 -5.37 -4.02
N LYS A 148 -15.28 -4.40 -4.81
CA LYS A 148 -15.04 -2.98 -4.58
C LYS A 148 -15.72 -2.52 -3.29
N LEU A 149 -16.99 -2.89 -3.10
CA LEU A 149 -17.74 -2.50 -1.90
C LEU A 149 -17.14 -3.07 -0.60
N VAL A 150 -16.64 -4.30 -0.61
CA VAL A 150 -15.94 -4.88 0.54
C VAL A 150 -14.64 -4.11 0.86
N LYS A 151 -13.91 -3.64 -0.16
CA LYS A 151 -12.74 -2.77 0.02
C LYS A 151 -13.16 -1.44 0.69
N ILE A 152 -14.22 -0.78 0.20
CA ILE A 152 -14.73 0.50 0.75
C ILE A 152 -15.25 0.33 2.19
N LEU A 153 -16.05 -0.71 2.44
CA LEU A 153 -16.59 -1.05 3.76
C LEU A 153 -15.53 -1.57 4.75
N ARG A 154 -14.31 -1.86 4.26
CA ARG A 154 -13.20 -2.43 5.04
C ARG A 154 -13.59 -3.76 5.70
N LEU A 155 -14.20 -4.66 4.93
CA LEU A 155 -14.71 -5.96 5.39
C LEU A 155 -13.91 -7.16 4.84
N LYS A 156 -12.65 -6.93 4.43
CA LYS A 156 -11.82 -7.99 3.83
C LYS A 156 -11.62 -9.20 4.74
N HIS A 157 -11.63 -9.01 6.06
CA HIS A 157 -11.49 -10.10 7.03
C HIS A 157 -12.61 -11.14 6.93
N LYS A 158 -13.80 -10.76 6.45
CA LYS A 158 -14.94 -11.67 6.30
C LYS A 158 -14.73 -12.76 5.22
N PHE A 159 -13.80 -12.57 4.29
CA PHE A 159 -13.43 -13.60 3.31
C PHE A 159 -12.81 -14.87 3.93
N LYS A 160 -12.32 -14.78 5.17
CA LYS A 160 -11.72 -15.92 5.86
C LYS A 160 -12.77 -16.98 6.25
N ASP A 161 -13.85 -16.51 6.88
CA ASP A 161 -14.78 -17.37 7.62
C ASP A 161 -16.24 -17.27 7.13
N GLU A 162 -16.63 -16.19 6.43
CA GLU A 162 -18.04 -15.94 6.07
C GLU A 162 -18.36 -16.21 4.59
N ILE A 163 -17.37 -16.27 3.69
CA ILE A 163 -17.65 -16.42 2.26
C ILE A 163 -18.06 -17.85 1.91
N SER A 164 -19.16 -17.98 1.16
CA SER A 164 -19.69 -19.27 0.70
C SER A 164 -19.02 -19.76 -0.58
N SER A 165 -18.99 -21.08 -0.77
CA SER A 165 -18.51 -21.70 -2.00
C SER A 165 -19.34 -21.30 -3.23
N SER A 166 -20.65 -21.09 -3.08
CA SER A 166 -21.51 -20.59 -4.16
C SER A 166 -21.11 -19.20 -4.64
N THR A 167 -20.82 -18.29 -3.72
CA THR A 167 -20.36 -16.92 -4.04
C THR A 167 -19.02 -16.97 -4.75
N ILE A 168 -18.07 -17.78 -4.24
CA ILE A 168 -16.76 -17.97 -4.87
C ILE A 168 -16.92 -18.48 -6.30
N ASN A 169 -17.71 -19.55 -6.48
CA ASN A 169 -17.88 -20.21 -7.77
C ASN A 169 -18.50 -19.30 -8.80
N ARG A 170 -19.55 -18.58 -8.41
CA ARG A 170 -20.23 -17.66 -9.32
C ARG A 170 -19.35 -16.45 -9.65
N THR A 171 -18.62 -15.90 -8.67
CA THR A 171 -17.67 -14.80 -8.92
C THR A 171 -16.60 -15.20 -9.93
N PHE A 172 -15.94 -16.34 -9.74
CA PHE A 172 -14.93 -16.81 -10.69
C PHE A 172 -15.53 -17.11 -12.06
N LYS A 173 -16.71 -17.73 -12.10
CA LYS A 173 -17.39 -17.99 -13.36
C LYS A 173 -17.69 -16.69 -14.12
N ASP A 174 -18.33 -15.73 -13.46
CA ASP A 174 -18.72 -14.45 -14.08
C ASP A 174 -17.49 -13.68 -14.59
N LEU A 175 -16.38 -13.66 -13.84
CA LEU A 175 -15.14 -12.98 -14.24
C LEU A 175 -14.36 -13.72 -15.33
N LEU A 176 -14.23 -15.05 -15.25
CA LEU A 176 -13.46 -15.83 -16.21
C LEU A 176 -14.21 -16.04 -17.53
N ASP A 177 -15.54 -16.17 -17.50
CA ASP A 177 -16.39 -16.32 -18.69
C ASP A 177 -16.54 -15.01 -19.48
N ALA A 178 -16.33 -13.84 -18.83
CA ALA A 178 -16.32 -12.55 -19.51
C ALA A 178 -15.22 -12.44 -20.58
N GLY A 179 -14.16 -13.26 -20.49
CA GLY A 179 -13.17 -13.45 -21.56
C GLY A 179 -12.21 -12.29 -21.82
N SER A 180 -12.32 -11.17 -21.08
CA SER A 180 -11.39 -10.04 -21.17
C SER A 180 -10.22 -10.18 -20.20
N ASP A 181 -9.05 -9.64 -20.54
CA ASP A 181 -7.89 -9.68 -19.64
C ASP A 181 -8.12 -8.89 -18.36
N PHE A 182 -8.88 -7.79 -18.40
CA PHE A 182 -9.29 -7.05 -17.20
C PHE A 182 -10.09 -7.94 -16.24
N ALA A 183 -11.09 -8.68 -16.74
CA ALA A 183 -11.89 -9.56 -15.89
C ALA A 183 -11.06 -10.74 -15.34
N ARG A 184 -10.09 -11.25 -16.11
CA ARG A 184 -9.12 -12.23 -15.60
C ARG A 184 -8.25 -11.66 -14.49
N ILE A 185 -7.77 -10.42 -14.62
CA ILE A 185 -6.99 -9.75 -13.57
C ILE A 185 -7.85 -9.57 -12.31
N ASP A 186 -9.11 -9.17 -12.43
CA ASP A 186 -10.03 -9.08 -11.29
C ASP A 186 -10.25 -10.44 -10.61
N ALA A 187 -10.34 -11.53 -11.39
CA ALA A 187 -10.39 -12.88 -10.85
C ALA A 187 -9.12 -13.23 -10.07
N LEU A 188 -7.95 -12.81 -10.55
CA LEU A 188 -6.68 -13.00 -9.85
C LEU A 188 -6.57 -12.17 -8.58
N GLU A 189 -7.06 -10.92 -8.58
CA GLU A 189 -7.17 -10.13 -7.35
C GLU A 189 -8.05 -10.83 -6.32
N PHE A 190 -9.18 -11.40 -6.76
CA PHE A 190 -10.07 -12.14 -5.89
C PHE A 190 -9.43 -13.42 -5.35
N ALA A 191 -8.74 -14.19 -6.20
CA ALA A 191 -7.98 -15.36 -5.78
C ALA A 191 -6.89 -14.99 -4.74
N SER A 192 -6.19 -13.88 -4.95
CA SER A 192 -5.16 -13.38 -4.03
C SER A 192 -5.76 -13.03 -2.67
N LEU A 193 -6.94 -12.41 -2.67
CA LEU A 193 -7.67 -12.11 -1.44
C LEU A 193 -8.04 -13.38 -0.67
N LEU A 194 -8.50 -14.43 -1.35
CA LEU A 194 -8.81 -15.71 -0.71
C LEU A 194 -7.56 -16.41 -0.17
N LEU A 195 -6.44 -16.35 -0.89
CA LEU A 195 -5.15 -16.92 -0.44
C LEU A 195 -4.54 -16.19 0.75
N SER A 196 -4.83 -14.91 0.93
CA SER A 196 -4.28 -14.14 2.06
C SER A 196 -4.67 -14.72 3.43
N TYR A 197 -5.71 -15.54 3.49
CA TYR A 197 -6.22 -16.14 4.72
C TYR A 197 -5.97 -17.64 4.87
N LYS A 198 -5.55 -18.33 3.80
CA LYS A 198 -5.36 -19.79 3.79
C LYS A 198 -4.19 -20.18 2.90
N ARG A 199 -3.34 -21.09 3.38
CA ARG A 199 -2.36 -21.78 2.54
C ARG A 199 -3.05 -22.93 1.83
N VAL A 200 -3.23 -22.79 0.53
CA VAL A 200 -3.93 -23.75 -0.33
C VAL A 200 -2.93 -24.24 -1.38
N ASP A 201 -2.91 -25.54 -1.66
CA ASP A 201 -2.14 -26.08 -2.79
C ASP A 201 -2.88 -25.83 -4.12
N LEU A 202 -2.30 -26.23 -5.26
CA LEU A 202 -2.90 -25.98 -6.56
C LEU A 202 -4.28 -26.66 -6.73
N PHE A 203 -4.51 -27.78 -6.02
CA PHE A 203 -5.65 -28.68 -6.24
C PHE A 203 -6.69 -28.64 -5.11
N THR A 204 -6.42 -27.92 -4.02
CA THR A 204 -7.33 -27.76 -2.89
C THR A 204 -8.28 -26.59 -3.16
N PRO A 205 -9.57 -26.73 -2.85
CA PRO A 205 -10.53 -25.64 -3.03
C PRO A 205 -10.35 -24.57 -1.95
N PHE A 206 -10.69 -23.30 -2.27
CA PHE A 206 -10.61 -22.21 -1.28
C PHE A 206 -11.54 -22.42 -0.07
N VAL A 207 -12.71 -22.97 -0.34
CA VAL A 207 -13.73 -23.44 0.60
C VAL A 207 -14.29 -24.75 0.04
N ASP A 208 -14.72 -25.69 0.88
CA ASP A 208 -15.25 -26.97 0.41
C ASP A 208 -16.35 -26.77 -0.66
N GLY A 209 -16.19 -27.46 -1.79
CA GLY A 209 -17.07 -27.33 -2.95
C GLY A 209 -16.85 -26.08 -3.82
N SER A 210 -15.80 -25.29 -3.57
CA SER A 210 -15.48 -24.11 -4.37
C SER A 210 -14.46 -24.37 -5.50
N PHE A 211 -14.23 -23.36 -6.34
CA PHE A 211 -13.12 -23.28 -7.28
C PHE A 211 -11.77 -23.55 -6.60
N ARG A 212 -10.83 -24.06 -7.39
CA ARG A 212 -9.43 -24.30 -7.04
C ARG A 212 -8.52 -23.44 -7.90
N LEU A 213 -7.28 -23.25 -7.45
CA LEU A 213 -6.25 -22.58 -8.24
C LEU A 213 -5.99 -23.26 -9.59
N VAL A 214 -6.06 -24.60 -9.65
CA VAL A 214 -5.92 -25.35 -10.89
C VAL A 214 -6.99 -24.99 -11.92
N ASP A 215 -8.21 -24.70 -11.48
CA ASP A 215 -9.32 -24.38 -12.38
C ASP A 215 -9.08 -23.00 -13.01
N ILE A 216 -8.63 -22.03 -12.21
CA ILE A 216 -8.21 -20.69 -12.69
C ILE A 216 -7.06 -20.81 -13.69
N LEU A 217 -6.02 -21.60 -13.37
CA LEU A 217 -4.89 -21.83 -14.27
C LEU A 217 -5.35 -22.43 -15.60
N LYS A 218 -6.27 -23.40 -15.60
CA LYS A 218 -6.80 -23.98 -16.85
C LYS A 218 -7.48 -22.93 -17.71
N HIS A 219 -8.25 -22.01 -17.12
CA HIS A 219 -8.86 -20.91 -17.87
C HIS A 219 -7.79 -20.02 -18.51
N ILE A 220 -6.78 -19.61 -17.76
CA ILE A 220 -5.65 -18.81 -18.27
C ILE A 220 -4.94 -19.53 -19.42
N LEU A 221 -4.70 -20.83 -19.25
CA LEU A 221 -4.06 -21.70 -20.25
C LEU A 221 -4.89 -21.86 -21.51
N SER A 222 -6.20 -21.99 -21.37
CA SER A 222 -7.12 -22.09 -22.51
C SER A 222 -7.25 -20.78 -23.29
N SER A 223 -7.06 -19.63 -22.63
CA SER A 223 -7.14 -18.32 -23.26
C SER A 223 -5.81 -17.78 -23.77
N GLU A 224 -4.71 -18.52 -23.57
CA GLU A 224 -3.35 -18.11 -23.94
C GLU A 224 -2.94 -16.71 -23.41
N SER A 225 -3.48 -16.33 -22.23
CA SER A 225 -3.27 -15.00 -21.67
C SER A 225 -1.97 -14.95 -20.88
N LYS A 226 -0.91 -14.43 -21.51
CA LYS A 226 0.41 -14.28 -20.92
C LYS A 226 0.40 -13.39 -19.67
N ILE A 227 -0.28 -12.25 -19.73
CA ILE A 227 -0.37 -11.29 -18.63
C ILE A 227 -1.03 -11.94 -17.40
N ALA A 228 -2.15 -12.64 -17.61
CA ALA A 228 -2.83 -13.33 -16.52
C ALA A 228 -1.98 -14.48 -15.95
N LEU A 229 -1.24 -15.20 -16.80
CA LEU A 229 -0.33 -16.27 -16.35
C LEU A 229 0.81 -15.72 -15.48
N GLU A 230 1.39 -14.59 -15.86
CA GLU A 230 2.45 -13.93 -15.10
C GLU A 230 1.95 -13.46 -13.73
N ILE A 231 0.82 -12.74 -13.69
CA ILE A 231 0.21 -12.27 -12.44
C ILE A 231 -0.18 -13.46 -11.55
N PHE A 232 -0.80 -14.49 -12.13
CA PHE A 232 -1.16 -15.72 -11.43
C PHE A 232 0.08 -16.40 -10.85
N PHE A 233 1.18 -16.46 -11.59
CA PHE A 233 2.41 -17.08 -11.10
C PHE A 233 3.06 -16.28 -9.97
N GLN A 234 3.05 -14.94 -10.05
CA GLN A 234 3.63 -14.05 -9.05
C GLN A 234 2.90 -14.12 -7.70
N MET A 235 1.58 -14.26 -7.70
CA MET A 235 0.78 -14.29 -6.46
C MET A 235 0.88 -15.61 -5.66
N LEU A 236 1.56 -16.63 -6.17
CA LEU A 236 1.62 -17.96 -5.56
C LEU A 236 2.84 -18.15 -4.66
N SER A 237 2.70 -19.04 -3.67
CA SER A 237 3.84 -19.53 -2.89
C SER A 237 4.72 -20.48 -3.72
N ASP A 238 5.99 -20.63 -3.35
CA ASP A 238 6.97 -21.38 -4.15
C ASP A 238 6.60 -22.84 -4.35
N ASN A 239 6.01 -23.49 -3.33
CA ASN A 239 5.50 -24.85 -3.45
C ASN A 239 4.42 -24.98 -4.52
N VAL A 240 3.52 -23.99 -4.61
CA VAL A 240 2.46 -23.99 -5.62
C VAL A 240 3.01 -23.62 -6.99
N LYS A 241 3.98 -22.70 -7.08
CA LYS A 241 4.70 -22.40 -8.33
C LYS A 241 5.33 -23.65 -8.94
N LEU A 242 5.92 -24.53 -8.13
CA LEU A 242 6.45 -25.82 -8.61
C LEU A 242 5.35 -26.71 -9.21
N GLN A 243 4.19 -26.79 -8.57
CA GLN A 243 3.03 -27.54 -9.08
C GLN A 243 2.52 -26.94 -10.40
N VAL A 244 2.50 -25.60 -10.51
CA VAL A 244 2.14 -24.90 -11.76
C VAL A 244 3.14 -25.25 -12.87
N LEU A 245 4.44 -25.14 -12.62
CA LEU A 245 5.48 -25.49 -13.61
C LEU A 245 5.39 -26.96 -14.06
N GLN A 246 5.08 -27.88 -13.15
CA GLN A 246 4.84 -29.29 -13.48
C GLN A 246 3.61 -29.44 -14.39
N MET A 247 2.53 -28.71 -14.10
CA MET A 247 1.32 -28.74 -14.91
C MET A 247 1.53 -28.15 -16.31
N LEU A 248 2.28 -27.05 -16.44
CA LEU A 248 2.62 -26.44 -17.72
C LEU A 248 3.40 -27.39 -18.65
N ARG A 249 4.17 -28.31 -18.07
CA ARG A 249 4.97 -29.32 -18.79
C ARG A 249 4.25 -30.65 -18.96
N SER A 250 3.01 -30.76 -18.47
CA SER A 250 2.30 -32.03 -18.44
C SER A 250 1.87 -32.49 -19.83
N THR A 251 2.00 -33.79 -20.07
CA THR A 251 1.53 -34.45 -21.28
C THR A 251 0.17 -35.10 -21.05
N ASN A 252 -0.58 -35.26 -22.13
CA ASN A 252 -1.81 -36.04 -22.15
C ASN A 252 -1.43 -37.52 -22.01
N ALA A 253 -1.99 -38.20 -21.02
CA ALA A 253 -1.66 -39.60 -20.72
C ALA A 253 -2.03 -40.57 -21.85
N VAL A 254 -2.98 -40.22 -22.71
CA VAL A 254 -3.46 -41.06 -23.82
C VAL A 254 -2.62 -40.84 -25.07
N THR A 255 -2.29 -39.59 -25.41
CA THR A 255 -1.60 -39.26 -26.67
C THR A 255 -0.10 -39.05 -26.52
N GLY A 256 0.41 -38.90 -25.29
CA GLY A 256 1.81 -38.54 -25.01
C GLY A 256 2.18 -37.10 -25.39
N LEU A 257 1.30 -36.36 -26.05
CA LEU A 257 1.52 -34.99 -26.49
C LEU A 257 1.36 -34.00 -25.33
N LEU A 258 2.00 -32.83 -25.42
CA LEU A 258 1.83 -31.74 -24.45
C LEU A 258 0.35 -31.33 -24.36
N LYS A 259 -0.17 -31.17 -23.13
CA LYS A 259 -1.53 -30.65 -22.93
C LYS A 259 -1.65 -29.18 -23.33
N TYR A 260 -0.60 -28.41 -23.07
CA TYR A 260 -0.52 -26.98 -23.34
C TYR A 260 0.82 -26.64 -24.01
N PRO A 261 0.93 -26.73 -25.35
CA PRO A 261 2.19 -26.48 -26.06
C PRO A 261 2.81 -25.10 -25.76
N TRP A 262 1.98 -24.04 -25.71
CA TRP A 262 2.44 -22.70 -25.32
C TRP A 262 2.85 -22.62 -23.85
N GLY A 263 2.16 -23.38 -22.98
CA GLY A 263 2.47 -23.46 -21.56
C GLY A 263 3.87 -24.00 -21.29
N LEU A 264 4.38 -24.92 -22.12
CA LEU A 264 5.77 -25.39 -22.02
C LEU A 264 6.76 -24.24 -22.28
N VAL A 265 6.54 -23.47 -23.35
CA VAL A 265 7.38 -22.32 -23.72
C VAL A 265 7.35 -21.28 -22.60
N GLU A 266 6.18 -20.93 -22.10
CA GLU A 266 6.08 -19.97 -21.00
C GLU A 266 6.60 -20.53 -19.67
N SER A 267 6.61 -21.85 -19.45
CA SER A 267 7.30 -22.45 -18.29
C SER A 267 8.82 -22.27 -18.33
N GLN A 268 9.40 -22.13 -19.52
CA GLN A 268 10.82 -21.82 -19.71
C GLN A 268 11.02 -20.32 -19.48
N ASN A 269 10.20 -19.46 -20.07
CA ASN A 269 10.24 -18.01 -19.87
C ASN A 269 10.04 -17.62 -18.40
N LEU A 270 9.07 -18.21 -17.68
CA LEU A 270 8.83 -17.93 -16.27
C LEU A 270 9.98 -18.38 -15.39
N ARG A 271 10.68 -19.46 -15.77
CA ARG A 271 11.92 -19.88 -15.11
C ARG A 271 13.08 -18.94 -15.41
N GLU A 272 13.22 -18.50 -16.64
CA GLU A 272 14.27 -17.55 -17.07
C GLU A 272 14.03 -16.15 -16.50
N ARG A 273 12.77 -15.77 -16.27
CA ARG A 273 12.37 -14.52 -15.61
C ARG A 273 12.48 -14.59 -14.09
N GLN A 274 12.31 -15.75 -13.46
CA GLN A 274 12.83 -15.92 -12.10
C GLN A 274 14.34 -15.63 -11.99
N VAL A 275 15.06 -15.69 -13.13
CA VAL A 275 16.47 -15.32 -13.26
C VAL A 275 16.66 -13.88 -13.78
N SER A 276 15.62 -13.19 -14.29
CA SER A 276 15.76 -11.87 -14.97
C SER A 276 14.72 -10.75 -14.65
N ASP A 277 13.64 -10.97 -13.90
CA ASP A 277 12.56 -9.98 -13.57
C ASP A 277 12.96 -8.94 -12.51
N GLY A 278 14.15 -8.36 -12.66
CA GLY A 278 14.51 -7.10 -12.04
C GLY A 278 14.54 -5.98 -13.07
N GLN A 279 13.39 -5.50 -13.61
CA GLN A 279 13.19 -4.13 -14.13
C GLN A 279 11.81 -3.87 -14.81
N ASP A 280 11.01 -3.00 -14.16
CA ASP A 280 10.24 -1.84 -14.70
C ASP A 280 8.98 -1.95 -15.62
N ARG A 281 7.79 -1.54 -15.12
CA ARG A 281 7.05 -0.25 -15.40
C ARG A 281 5.52 -0.30 -15.12
N VAL A 282 4.95 0.75 -14.48
CA VAL A 282 4.09 1.83 -15.07
C VAL A 282 3.53 2.75 -13.95
N ASP A 283 3.60 4.06 -14.23
CA ASP A 283 3.16 5.22 -13.44
C ASP A 283 1.63 5.41 -13.29
N VAL A 284 1.20 5.90 -12.12
CA VAL A 284 0.05 6.82 -11.99
C VAL A 284 0.36 7.94 -10.97
N THR A 285 -0.01 9.15 -11.36
CA THR A 285 0.21 10.45 -10.73
C THR A 285 -0.62 10.64 -9.45
N ILE A 286 -0.02 11.17 -8.37
CA ILE A 286 -0.74 11.59 -7.15
C ILE A 286 -0.36 13.05 -6.82
N ASN A 287 -1.40 13.86 -6.62
CA ASN A 287 -1.33 15.27 -6.29
C ASN A 287 -0.78 15.54 -4.87
N LYS A 288 -0.19 16.74 -4.76
CA LYS A 288 0.47 17.38 -3.60
C LYS A 288 -0.29 17.25 -2.27
N LEU A 289 0.44 16.99 -1.18
CA LEU A 289 0.01 17.25 0.20
C LEU A 289 1.15 17.85 1.04
N ASP A 290 0.76 18.72 1.97
CA ASP A 290 1.54 19.72 2.70
C ASP A 290 2.49 19.20 3.80
N LEU A 291 3.44 20.08 4.18
CA LEU A 291 4.61 19.88 5.04
C LEU A 291 4.31 19.80 6.54
N ASP A 292 4.42 18.60 7.13
CA ASP A 292 5.08 18.26 8.42
C ASP A 292 4.85 16.76 8.75
N GLN A 293 4.96 15.91 7.73
CA GLN A 293 4.42 14.55 7.79
C GLN A 293 5.36 13.60 8.55
N ARG A 294 4.84 12.98 9.61
CA ARG A 294 5.44 11.79 10.22
C ARG A 294 4.71 10.59 9.65
N ILE A 295 5.42 9.75 8.92
CA ILE A 295 4.81 8.60 8.23
C ILE A 295 5.41 7.32 8.80
N VAL A 296 4.55 6.48 9.38
CA VAL A 296 4.92 5.11 9.73
C VAL A 296 4.77 4.26 8.47
N VAL A 297 5.84 3.59 8.10
CA VAL A 297 5.98 2.84 6.86
C VAL A 297 5.97 1.36 7.22
N ASP A 298 4.79 0.79 7.22
CA ASP A 298 4.48 -0.59 7.61
C ASP A 298 3.74 -1.37 6.49
N SER A 299 3.65 -0.77 5.29
CA SER A 299 3.05 -1.39 4.11
C SER A 299 3.90 -1.15 2.85
N VAL A 300 3.71 -2.01 1.84
CA VAL A 300 4.37 -1.88 0.53
C VAL A 300 4.03 -0.54 -0.12
N ALA A 301 2.77 -0.10 -0.03
CA ALA A 301 2.34 1.19 -0.56
C ALA A 301 3.07 2.36 0.13
N HIS A 302 3.28 2.29 1.45
CA HIS A 302 4.08 3.28 2.16
C HIS A 302 5.55 3.26 1.70
N LEU A 303 6.15 2.09 1.46
CA LEU A 303 7.53 1.99 0.94
C LEU A 303 7.67 2.52 -0.50
N LEU A 304 6.70 2.25 -1.36
CA LEU A 304 6.67 2.79 -2.71
C LEU A 304 6.51 4.31 -2.69
N TYR A 305 5.66 4.83 -1.79
CA TYR A 305 5.54 6.27 -1.55
C TYR A 305 6.87 6.89 -1.10
N VAL A 306 7.54 6.28 -0.12
CA VAL A 306 8.85 6.70 0.37
C VAL A 306 9.88 6.71 -0.76
N SER A 307 9.95 5.62 -1.53
CA SER A 307 10.87 5.47 -2.66
C SER A 307 10.63 6.55 -3.72
N LYS A 308 9.36 6.83 -4.05
CA LYS A 308 8.99 7.88 -5.00
C LYS A 308 9.33 9.27 -4.45
N TYR A 309 9.10 9.50 -3.16
CA TYR A 309 9.47 10.75 -2.49
C TYR A 309 10.97 11.00 -2.59
N PHE A 310 11.81 10.02 -2.25
CA PHE A 310 13.26 10.18 -2.33
C PHE A 310 13.77 10.29 -3.76
N LYS A 311 13.26 9.51 -4.72
CA LYS A 311 13.62 9.66 -6.14
C LYS A 311 13.28 11.07 -6.67
N LYS A 312 12.14 11.62 -6.26
CA LYS A 312 11.77 13.00 -6.60
C LYS A 312 12.67 14.02 -5.90
N LEU A 313 12.97 13.81 -4.62
CA LEU A 313 13.86 14.67 -3.85
C LEU A 313 15.26 14.72 -4.47
N GLU A 314 15.77 13.58 -4.94
CA GLU A 314 17.03 13.48 -5.69
C GLU A 314 16.99 14.35 -6.94
N PHE A 315 15.93 14.22 -7.75
CA PHE A 315 15.74 15.02 -8.96
C PHE A 315 15.65 16.53 -8.65
N ASP A 316 14.90 16.91 -7.61
CA ASP A 316 14.69 18.31 -7.21
C ASP A 316 15.95 18.93 -6.56
N SER A 317 16.83 18.11 -5.97
CA SER A 317 18.05 18.58 -5.28
C SER A 317 19.17 19.08 -6.20
N GLY A 318 19.06 18.84 -7.51
CA GLY A 318 19.99 19.36 -8.52
C GLY A 318 21.44 18.97 -8.21
N HIS A 319 22.34 19.97 -8.10
CA HIS A 319 23.77 19.76 -7.81
C HIS A 319 24.15 19.83 -6.32
N LYS A 320 23.21 20.15 -5.40
CA LYS A 320 23.51 20.21 -3.97
C LYS A 320 22.95 18.98 -3.26
N PRO A 321 23.81 18.14 -2.67
CA PRO A 321 23.35 16.97 -1.96
C PRO A 321 22.41 17.34 -0.81
N THR A 322 21.30 16.61 -0.68
CA THR A 322 20.37 16.79 0.44
C THR A 322 20.84 15.98 1.65
N LEU A 323 20.80 16.59 2.83
CA LEU A 323 21.17 15.93 4.07
C LEU A 323 20.02 15.06 4.57
N LEU A 324 20.31 13.78 4.83
CA LEU A 324 19.38 12.80 5.35
C LEU A 324 19.95 12.20 6.63
N SER A 325 19.15 12.10 7.69
CA SER A 325 19.51 11.27 8.83
C SER A 325 19.03 9.84 8.62
N ILE A 326 19.76 8.90 9.22
CA ILE A 326 19.44 7.48 9.24
C ILE A 326 19.70 6.97 10.65
N TYR A 327 18.68 6.38 11.25
CA TYR A 327 18.75 5.78 12.57
C TYR A 327 18.21 4.35 12.52
N PHE A 328 18.93 3.43 13.16
CA PHE A 328 18.56 2.01 13.22
C PHE A 328 18.26 1.58 14.65
N GLU A 329 17.18 0.85 14.81
CA GLU A 329 17.02 -0.16 15.86
C GLU A 329 16.97 -1.55 15.22
N SER A 330 16.99 -2.61 16.03
CA SER A 330 16.95 -4.01 15.55
C SER A 330 15.77 -4.33 14.62
N ASP A 331 14.70 -3.55 14.72
CA ASP A 331 13.40 -3.83 14.12
C ASP A 331 12.79 -2.63 13.38
N VAL A 332 13.42 -1.46 13.42
CA VAL A 332 12.93 -0.23 12.78
C VAL A 332 14.09 0.57 12.20
N LEU A 333 13.90 1.13 11.02
CA LEU A 333 14.77 2.14 10.42
C LEU A 333 14.03 3.46 10.40
N VAL A 334 14.68 4.55 10.77
CA VAL A 334 14.11 5.90 10.62
C VAL A 334 15.00 6.70 9.70
N THR A 335 14.40 7.34 8.71
CA THR A 335 15.09 8.30 7.84
C THR A 335 14.31 9.60 7.76
N CYS A 336 15.02 10.73 7.83
CA CYS A 336 14.38 12.03 7.70
C CYS A 336 15.27 13.06 7.01
N ASN A 337 14.61 14.05 6.41
CA ASN A 337 15.20 15.33 6.06
C ASN A 337 14.57 16.43 6.93
N ASP A 338 14.81 17.70 6.61
CA ASP A 338 14.27 18.84 7.36
C ASP A 338 12.73 18.95 7.28
N LYS A 339 12.08 18.28 6.33
CA LYS A 339 10.63 18.41 6.02
C LYS A 339 9.78 17.21 6.44
N ILE A 340 10.32 15.99 6.36
CA ILE A 340 9.54 14.76 6.52
C ILE A 340 10.33 13.70 7.27
N VAL A 341 9.62 12.87 8.04
CA VAL A 341 10.21 11.76 8.79
C VAL A 341 9.48 10.46 8.45
N PHE A 342 10.25 9.45 8.04
CA PHE A 342 9.76 8.11 7.74
C PHE A 342 10.24 7.13 8.80
N THR A 343 9.31 6.45 9.48
CA THR A 343 9.59 5.38 10.43
C THR A 343 9.25 4.04 9.78
N ILE A 344 10.27 3.34 9.29
CA ILE A 344 10.19 2.14 8.47
C ILE A 344 10.27 0.89 9.34
N ASP A 345 9.18 0.13 9.38
CA ASP A 345 9.10 -1.12 10.13
C ASP A 345 9.82 -2.26 9.40
N MET A 346 11.01 -2.60 9.86
CA MET A 346 11.81 -3.65 9.22
C MET A 346 11.28 -5.06 9.50
N MET A 347 10.35 -5.25 10.46
CA MET A 347 9.81 -6.56 10.85
C MET A 347 8.56 -6.98 10.08
N VAL A 348 8.11 -6.19 9.10
CA VAL A 348 6.99 -6.60 8.25
C VAL A 348 7.42 -7.78 7.40
N ASN A 349 6.93 -8.99 7.73
CA ASN A 349 7.37 -10.24 7.09
C ASN A 349 6.80 -10.47 5.68
N ASP A 350 6.08 -9.50 5.13
CA ASP A 350 5.59 -9.56 3.77
C ASP A 350 6.79 -9.56 2.80
N ILE A 351 6.82 -10.53 1.89
CA ILE A 351 7.96 -10.74 0.98
C ILE A 351 8.10 -9.55 0.02
N CYS A 352 6.99 -9.01 -0.48
CA CYS A 352 7.01 -7.84 -1.35
C CYS A 352 7.51 -6.61 -0.57
N TYR A 353 7.10 -6.46 0.70
CA TYR A 353 7.62 -5.39 1.57
C TYR A 353 9.13 -5.51 1.76
N GLN A 354 9.65 -6.69 2.08
CA GLN A 354 11.09 -6.88 2.29
C GLN A 354 11.90 -6.68 1.00
N SER A 355 11.38 -7.13 -0.16
CA SER A 355 12.02 -6.87 -1.47
C SER A 355 12.03 -5.38 -1.81
N THR A 356 10.89 -4.70 -1.70
CA THR A 356 10.80 -3.25 -1.95
C THR A 356 11.62 -2.44 -0.96
N LEU A 357 11.69 -2.88 0.31
CA LEU A 357 12.56 -2.26 1.31
C LEU A 357 14.03 -2.40 0.92
N TYR A 358 14.47 -3.59 0.51
CA TYR A 358 15.84 -3.80 0.05
C TYR A 358 16.18 -2.92 -1.16
N GLU A 359 15.29 -2.83 -2.15
CA GLU A 359 15.47 -1.97 -3.32
C GLU A 359 15.55 -0.50 -2.95
N PHE A 360 14.65 -0.04 -2.07
CA PHE A 360 14.67 1.31 -1.54
C PHE A 360 15.99 1.62 -0.82
N LEU A 361 16.45 0.71 0.05
CA LEU A 361 17.71 0.89 0.78
C LEU A 361 18.91 0.86 -0.14
N SER A 362 18.94 -0.04 -1.14
CA SER A 362 20.00 -0.09 -2.14
C SER A 362 20.10 1.24 -2.89
N PHE A 363 18.97 1.75 -3.37
CA PHE A 363 18.89 3.07 -4.01
C PHE A 363 19.34 4.19 -3.07
N LEU A 364 18.85 4.17 -1.82
CA LEU A 364 19.20 5.16 -0.82
C LEU A 364 20.72 5.18 -0.65
N TRP A 365 21.35 4.04 -0.39
CA TRP A 365 22.80 3.92 -0.18
C TRP A 365 23.63 4.35 -1.39
N SER A 366 23.23 3.97 -2.60
CA SER A 366 23.98 4.27 -3.83
C SER A 366 23.85 5.72 -4.30
N SER A 367 22.81 6.45 -3.89
CA SER A 367 22.54 7.80 -4.40
C SER A 367 23.60 8.82 -3.97
N LYS A 368 24.31 9.42 -4.94
CA LYS A 368 25.29 10.49 -4.68
C LYS A 368 24.64 11.82 -4.27
N ASN A 369 23.34 11.98 -4.53
CA ASN A 369 22.62 13.23 -4.25
C ASN A 369 22.14 13.34 -2.80
N PHE A 370 22.38 12.30 -1.99
CA PHE A 370 22.09 12.33 -0.56
C PHE A 370 23.34 12.19 0.26
N ILE A 371 23.48 13.03 1.29
CA ILE A 371 24.46 12.84 2.37
C ILE A 371 23.73 12.15 3.52
N LYS A 372 24.14 10.92 3.80
CA LYS A 372 23.50 9.99 4.72
C LYS A 372 24.22 10.00 6.05
N VAL A 373 23.62 10.60 7.05
CA VAL A 373 24.21 10.80 8.37
C VAL A 373 23.63 9.78 9.34
N GLY A 374 24.48 9.02 10.01
CA GLY A 374 24.06 8.09 11.04
C GLY A 374 25.12 7.90 12.12
N HIS A 375 24.89 6.93 13.01
CA HIS A 375 25.83 6.50 14.05
C HIS A 375 26.08 5.01 13.91
N ASN A 376 27.34 4.61 13.80
CA ASN A 376 27.76 3.25 13.42
C ASN A 376 27.09 2.77 12.12
N THR A 377 26.99 3.64 11.13
CA THR A 377 26.19 3.46 9.91
C THR A 377 26.62 2.22 9.13
N MET A 378 27.92 2.04 8.90
CA MET A 378 28.46 0.87 8.17
C MET A 378 28.17 -0.46 8.89
N LEU A 379 28.30 -0.49 10.22
CA LEU A 379 27.97 -1.69 11.00
C LEU A 379 26.48 -2.02 10.89
N ASN A 380 25.61 -1.01 10.96
CA ASN A 380 24.17 -1.21 10.82
C ASN A 380 23.77 -1.68 9.41
N ILE A 381 24.40 -1.14 8.37
CA ILE A 381 24.20 -1.58 6.98
C ILE A 381 24.68 -3.03 6.79
N ALA A 382 25.80 -3.42 7.39
CA ALA A 382 26.30 -4.80 7.35
C ALA A 382 25.33 -5.78 8.06
N MET A 383 24.79 -5.40 9.21
CA MET A 383 23.74 -6.18 9.88
C MET A 383 22.48 -6.32 9.03
N LEU A 384 22.09 -5.26 8.30
CA LEU A 384 20.96 -5.33 7.37
C LEU A 384 21.24 -6.21 6.17
N SER A 385 22.43 -6.13 5.60
CA SER A 385 22.84 -7.01 4.49
C SER A 385 22.70 -8.49 4.89
N SER A 386 23.09 -8.81 6.13
CA SER A 386 22.92 -10.16 6.70
C SER A 386 21.45 -10.53 6.88
N ARG A 387 20.58 -9.57 7.20
CA ARG A 387 19.13 -9.78 7.35
C ARG A 387 18.44 -10.05 6.01
N PHE A 388 18.87 -9.39 4.94
CA PHE A 388 18.35 -9.59 3.59
C PHE A 388 19.00 -10.78 2.86
N ASP A 389 20.00 -11.41 3.48
CA ASP A 389 20.86 -12.43 2.85
C ASP A 389 21.43 -11.96 1.50
N LYS A 390 21.72 -10.66 1.41
CA LYS A 390 22.14 -9.99 0.18
C LYS A 390 22.97 -8.74 0.50
N PRO A 391 24.19 -8.59 -0.05
CA PRO A 391 25.03 -7.42 0.19
C PRO A 391 24.58 -6.22 -0.64
N PHE A 392 24.61 -5.03 -0.04
CA PHE A 392 24.53 -3.78 -0.79
C PHE A 392 25.85 -3.55 -1.55
N SER A 393 25.77 -3.30 -2.86
CA SER A 393 26.94 -3.22 -3.75
C SER A 393 27.60 -1.85 -3.77
N ASP A 394 26.82 -0.79 -3.57
CA ASP A 394 27.24 0.58 -3.79
C ASP A 394 26.87 1.49 -2.63
N PHE A 395 27.83 2.33 -2.25
CA PHE A 395 27.67 3.31 -1.19
C PHE A 395 28.19 4.64 -1.67
N SER A 396 27.47 5.71 -1.37
CA SER A 396 27.99 7.05 -1.54
C SER A 396 27.55 7.97 -0.44
N ASN A 397 28.41 8.94 -0.11
CA ASN A 397 28.08 10.04 0.78
C ASN A 397 27.56 9.60 2.17
N LEU A 398 28.07 8.47 2.68
CA LEU A 398 27.80 8.03 4.05
C LEU A 398 28.72 8.78 5.02
N VAL A 399 28.13 9.31 6.08
CA VAL A 399 28.80 10.05 7.15
C VAL A 399 28.44 9.41 8.48
N ASP A 400 29.43 8.99 9.25
CA ASP A 400 29.24 8.58 10.64
C ASP A 400 29.50 9.76 11.57
N LEU A 401 28.62 9.95 12.56
CA LEU A 401 28.85 10.95 13.60
C LEU A 401 30.08 10.63 14.46
N ASN A 402 30.55 9.37 14.49
CA ASN A 402 31.79 8.99 15.17
C ASN A 402 33.06 9.26 14.36
N ASP A 403 32.94 9.61 13.07
CA ASP A 403 34.10 9.81 12.22
C ASP A 403 34.92 11.02 12.68
N LYS A 404 36.24 10.95 12.45
CA LYS A 404 37.13 12.10 12.66
C LYS A 404 36.69 13.23 11.72
N ARG A 405 36.77 14.47 12.21
CA ARG A 405 36.42 15.66 11.43
C ARG A 405 37.56 16.65 11.41
N VAL A 406 37.64 17.39 10.32
CA VAL A 406 38.59 18.49 10.13
C VAL A 406 37.83 19.79 9.96
N LYS A 407 38.40 20.87 10.49
CA LYS A 407 37.89 22.21 10.24
C LYS A 407 38.54 22.74 8.97
N LYS A 408 37.74 23.20 8.01
CA LYS A 408 38.30 23.93 6.87
C LYS A 408 38.66 25.34 7.37
N VAL A 409 39.94 25.57 7.68
CA VAL A 409 40.42 26.91 8.00
C VAL A 409 40.49 27.67 6.68
N GLN A 410 39.56 28.61 6.47
CA GLN A 410 39.83 29.66 5.49
C GLN A 410 40.90 30.55 6.12
N SER A 411 42.07 30.63 5.49
CA SER A 411 43.15 31.56 5.82
C SER A 411 42.71 33.00 5.52
N THR A 412 41.74 33.52 6.28
CA THR A 412 41.51 34.96 6.36
C THR A 412 42.47 35.54 7.39
N LEU A 413 43.72 35.81 6.96
CA LEU A 413 44.61 36.84 7.52
C LEU A 413 45.89 36.93 6.67
N ALA A 414 45.83 37.66 5.55
CA ALA A 414 47.01 38.27 4.93
C ALA A 414 46.61 39.47 4.05
N HIS A 415 46.23 40.58 4.70
CA HIS A 415 46.63 41.88 4.19
C HIS A 415 47.87 42.30 4.96
N SER A 416 49.06 42.14 4.37
CA SER A 416 50.05 43.21 4.25
C SER A 416 51.40 42.69 3.73
N HIS A 417 51.94 43.46 2.79
CA HIS A 417 53.34 43.58 2.40
C HIS A 417 54.02 42.47 1.60
N GLN A 418 54.28 42.83 0.34
CA GLN A 418 55.44 42.47 -0.48
C GLN A 418 56.67 42.06 0.36
N SER A 419 57.21 40.88 0.09
CA SER A 419 58.60 40.72 -0.35
C SER A 419 58.80 39.29 -0.87
N ASP A 420 59.65 39.21 -1.89
CA ASP A 420 60.06 38.02 -2.61
C ASP A 420 60.80 37.01 -1.72
N ASP A 421 60.83 35.76 -2.19
CA ASP A 421 61.70 34.66 -1.79
C ASP A 421 61.44 34.00 -0.42
N GLN A 422 60.71 32.88 -0.42
CA GLN A 422 61.20 31.58 0.07
C GLN A 422 60.10 30.50 0.01
N GLU A 423 60.41 29.39 -0.67
CA GLU A 423 59.75 28.11 -0.49
C GLU A 423 59.76 27.73 1.01
N SER A 424 58.60 27.80 1.65
CA SER A 424 58.36 27.09 2.89
C SER A 424 56.95 26.51 2.82
N ALA A 425 56.87 25.20 3.00
CA ALA A 425 55.64 24.44 3.03
C ALA A 425 54.75 24.98 4.17
N GLU A 426 53.67 25.68 3.81
CA GLU A 426 52.57 25.93 4.72
C GLU A 426 51.89 24.58 5.00
N GLU A 427 52.31 23.91 6.08
CA GLU A 427 51.51 22.88 6.72
C GLU A 427 50.23 23.54 7.21
N ASP A 428 49.15 23.45 6.43
CA ASP A 428 47.80 23.74 6.87
C ASP A 428 47.55 23.02 8.21
N GLU A 429 47.48 23.77 9.32
CA GLU A 429 47.11 23.24 10.63
C GLU A 429 45.67 22.69 10.56
N MET A 430 45.53 21.43 10.13
CA MET A 430 44.28 20.68 10.22
C MET A 430 43.97 20.44 11.70
N SER A 431 43.17 21.34 12.29
CA SER A 431 42.56 21.09 13.59
C SER A 431 41.62 19.89 13.47
N ILE A 432 41.96 18.80 14.17
CA ILE A 432 41.18 17.57 14.21
C ILE A 432 40.16 17.69 15.35
N PHE A 433 38.87 17.63 15.01
CA PHE A 433 37.81 17.51 16.00
C PHE A 433 37.95 16.17 16.73
N LYS A 434 38.16 16.22 18.04
CA LYS A 434 37.97 15.06 18.92
C LYS A 434 36.67 15.27 19.69
N PRO A 435 35.62 14.47 19.46
CA PRO A 435 34.41 14.54 20.28
C PRO A 435 34.78 14.35 21.75
N THR A 436 34.20 15.17 22.64
CA THR A 436 34.75 15.40 24.00
C THR A 436 34.55 14.25 24.98
N GLY A 437 33.95 13.14 24.54
CA GLY A 437 34.23 11.84 25.15
C GLY A 437 33.38 11.45 26.35
N TYR A 438 32.14 11.95 26.52
CA TYR A 438 31.29 11.43 27.60
C TYR A 438 30.80 10.00 27.34
N THR A 439 30.45 9.64 26.08
CA THR A 439 30.38 8.23 25.63
C THR A 439 30.47 8.17 24.09
N LYS A 440 31.11 7.13 23.52
CA LYS A 440 31.05 6.82 22.07
C LYS A 440 29.65 6.37 21.59
N LYS A 441 28.62 6.52 22.44
CA LYS A 441 27.25 6.07 22.19
C LYS A 441 26.42 7.26 21.72
N LEU A 442 25.49 7.02 20.80
CA LEU A 442 24.60 8.04 20.26
C LEU A 442 23.86 8.84 21.35
N SER A 443 23.45 8.20 22.45
CA SER A 443 22.78 8.90 23.56
C SER A 443 23.66 9.95 24.24
N GLY A 444 24.97 9.72 24.32
CA GLY A 444 25.91 10.70 24.87
C GLY A 444 26.14 11.85 23.92
N LEU A 445 26.23 11.58 22.61
CA LEU A 445 26.32 12.63 21.58
C LEU A 445 25.08 13.53 21.59
N LEU A 446 23.88 12.95 21.63
CA LEU A 446 22.64 13.74 21.72
C LEU A 446 22.61 14.63 22.97
N GLN A 447 23.15 14.15 24.10
CA GLN A 447 23.28 14.93 25.32
C GLN A 447 24.34 16.04 25.22
N GLU A 448 25.49 15.77 24.61
CA GLU A 448 26.58 16.75 24.39
C GLU A 448 26.08 17.96 23.59
N TYR A 449 25.21 17.73 22.60
CA TYR A 449 24.58 18.78 21.78
C TYR A 449 23.26 19.32 22.35
N ASN A 450 22.92 19.01 23.61
CA ASN A 450 21.70 19.46 24.29
C ASN A 450 20.40 19.13 23.53
N ILE A 451 20.35 17.99 22.84
CA ILE A 451 19.16 17.56 22.11
C ILE A 451 18.24 16.78 23.05
N PRO A 452 17.01 17.25 23.32
CA PRO A 452 16.09 16.58 24.20
C PRO A 452 15.53 15.32 23.54
N VAL A 453 15.78 14.16 24.16
CA VAL A 453 15.28 12.86 23.69
C VAL A 453 14.47 12.21 24.80
N MET A 454 13.30 11.67 24.46
CA MET A 454 12.49 10.94 25.42
C MET A 454 13.24 9.70 25.95
N PRO A 455 13.04 9.29 27.21
CA PRO A 455 13.67 8.07 27.72
C PRO A 455 13.23 6.84 26.93
N ARG A 456 14.19 6.02 26.50
CA ARG A 456 13.89 4.74 25.85
C ARG A 456 13.19 3.80 26.83
N SER A 457 11.97 3.36 26.51
CA SER A 457 11.26 2.38 27.33
C SER A 457 11.88 0.99 27.19
N ARG A 458 12.12 0.29 28.30
CA ARG A 458 12.58 -1.11 28.32
C ARG A 458 11.55 -2.08 27.72
N HIS A 459 10.30 -1.66 27.60
CA HIS A 459 9.21 -2.45 27.02
C HIS A 459 9.15 -2.33 25.48
N TRP A 460 10.00 -1.51 24.85
CA TRP A 460 10.04 -1.41 23.40
C TRP A 460 10.94 -2.49 22.82
N HIS A 461 10.32 -3.53 22.26
CA HIS A 461 11.02 -4.63 21.61
C HIS A 461 10.34 -5.05 20.30
N GLY A 462 11.08 -5.72 19.41
CA GLY A 462 10.66 -6.08 18.05
C GLY A 462 9.33 -6.81 17.90
N LYS A 463 8.85 -7.48 18.95
CA LYS A 463 7.58 -8.20 18.95
C LYS A 463 6.33 -7.34 19.22
N HIS A 464 6.49 -6.08 19.64
CA HIS A 464 5.36 -5.20 19.90
C HIS A 464 5.03 -4.40 18.64
N ARG A 465 3.94 -4.80 17.99
CA ARG A 465 3.34 -4.15 16.83
C ARG A 465 1.85 -3.93 17.08
N PRO A 466 1.24 -2.84 16.57
CA PRO A 466 1.87 -1.75 15.79
C PRO A 466 2.87 -0.92 16.61
N ILE A 467 3.78 -0.20 15.94
CA ILE A 467 4.77 0.67 16.61
C ILE A 467 4.00 1.76 17.37
N SER A 468 4.09 1.76 18.71
CA SER A 468 3.32 2.72 19.51
C SER A 468 3.70 4.17 19.20
N SER A 469 2.74 5.09 19.35
CA SER A 469 2.97 6.53 19.10
C SER A 469 4.12 7.09 19.94
N LYS A 470 4.21 6.68 21.21
CA LYS A 470 5.32 7.08 22.11
C LYS A 470 6.68 6.57 21.62
N ARG A 471 6.72 5.36 21.05
CA ARG A 471 7.96 4.83 20.44
C ARG A 471 8.29 5.59 19.16
N THR A 472 7.30 5.88 18.33
CA THR A 472 7.47 6.68 17.11
C THR A 472 7.99 8.08 17.43
N GLU A 473 7.44 8.75 18.44
CA GLU A 473 7.94 10.04 18.93
C GLU A 473 9.40 10.00 19.36
N TYR A 474 9.78 8.98 20.14
CA TYR A 474 11.18 8.77 20.52
C TYR A 474 12.08 8.59 19.30
N LEU A 475 11.72 7.69 18.37
CA LEU A 475 12.52 7.40 17.19
C LEU A 475 12.68 8.64 16.29
N VAL A 476 11.61 9.42 16.13
CA VAL A 476 11.61 10.69 15.38
C VAL A 476 12.52 11.72 16.04
N SER A 477 12.45 11.88 17.36
CA SER A 477 13.32 12.81 18.10
C SER A 477 14.80 12.44 17.95
N VAL A 478 15.14 11.16 17.99
CA VAL A 478 16.51 10.68 17.78
C VAL A 478 17.00 10.99 16.36
N ALA A 479 16.23 10.63 15.34
CA ALA A 479 16.62 10.84 13.94
C ALA A 479 16.79 12.34 13.60
N ARG A 480 15.86 13.19 14.05
CA ARG A 480 16.00 14.65 13.92
C ARG A 480 17.21 15.18 14.69
N GLY A 481 17.49 14.62 15.86
CA GLY A 481 18.68 14.95 16.63
C GLY A 481 19.98 14.67 15.88
N ILE A 482 20.10 13.51 15.22
CA ILE A 482 21.26 13.18 14.37
C ILE A 482 21.43 14.25 13.28
N LEU A 483 20.33 14.63 12.60
CA LEU A 483 20.37 15.65 11.55
C LEU A 483 20.81 17.01 12.10
N GLN A 484 20.30 17.38 13.28
CA GLN A 484 20.63 18.64 13.95
C GLN A 484 22.12 18.71 14.34
N ILE A 485 22.70 17.62 14.87
CA ILE A 485 24.14 17.56 15.18
C ILE A 485 24.97 17.84 13.93
N GLU A 486 24.64 17.18 12.82
CA GLU A 486 25.40 17.37 11.58
C GLU A 486 25.26 18.78 11.01
N HIS A 487 24.05 19.36 11.04
CA HIS A 487 23.84 20.75 10.66
C HIS A 487 24.68 21.71 11.52
N THR A 488 24.70 21.52 12.84
CA THR A 488 25.51 22.31 13.76
C THR A 488 27.00 22.17 13.44
N LEU A 489 27.51 20.95 13.32
CA LEU A 489 28.91 20.69 12.98
C LEU A 489 29.33 21.36 11.67
N ARG A 490 28.51 21.22 10.61
CA ARG A 490 28.78 21.87 9.32
C ARG A 490 28.72 23.39 9.42
N SER A 491 27.78 23.94 10.19
CA SER A 491 27.67 25.39 10.41
C SER A 491 28.88 25.96 11.16
N GLU A 492 29.51 25.16 12.02
CA GLU A 492 30.74 25.49 12.73
C GLU A 492 32.02 25.23 11.90
N GLY A 493 31.86 24.74 10.66
CA GLY A 493 32.95 24.49 9.72
C GLY A 493 33.61 23.12 9.85
N TRP A 494 33.03 22.19 10.60
CA TRP A 494 33.54 20.83 10.78
C TRP A 494 32.99 19.86 9.73
N PHE A 495 33.88 19.23 8.98
CA PHE A 495 33.54 18.28 7.92
C PHE A 495 34.16 16.90 8.17
N PRO A 496 33.48 15.80 7.81
CA PRO A 496 34.03 14.45 7.94
C PRO A 496 35.30 14.26 7.09
N CYS A 497 36.32 13.61 7.66
CA CYS A 497 37.59 13.35 6.97
C CYS A 497 37.46 12.28 5.88
N MET A 498 36.51 11.36 6.05
CA MET A 498 36.21 10.28 5.13
C MET A 498 34.74 10.39 4.75
N ILE A 499 34.47 10.45 3.46
CA ILE A 499 33.14 10.20 2.93
C ILE A 499 33.25 8.83 2.25
N CYS A 500 32.45 7.86 2.69
CA CYS A 500 32.51 6.52 2.11
C CYS A 500 31.81 6.53 0.74
N ASP A 501 32.62 6.45 -0.31
CA ASP A 501 32.19 6.27 -1.71
C ASP A 501 32.82 4.98 -2.26
N SER A 502 32.01 4.07 -2.82
CA SER A 502 32.49 2.81 -3.41
C SER A 502 33.02 2.94 -4.85
N THR A 503 33.02 4.14 -5.45
CA THR A 503 33.36 4.32 -6.88
C THR A 503 34.84 4.54 -7.21
N THR A 504 35.77 4.24 -6.31
CA THR A 504 37.21 4.25 -6.61
C THR A 504 37.77 2.85 -6.50
N GLU A 505 37.60 2.05 -7.55
CA GLU A 505 38.42 0.86 -7.89
C GLU A 505 37.83 0.21 -9.16
N ARG A 506 38.08 0.82 -10.34
CA ARG A 506 38.00 0.18 -11.67
C ARG A 506 38.53 1.13 -12.76
N GLU A 507 39.79 1.50 -12.63
CA GLU A 507 40.62 1.88 -13.78
C GLU A 507 41.98 1.19 -13.57
N GLU A 508 42.11 -0.01 -14.16
CA GLU A 508 43.38 -0.58 -14.60
C GLU A 508 43.49 -0.38 -16.11
#